data_AF-A0A939FAF5-F1
#
_entry.id   AF-A0A939FAF5-F1
#
_cell.length_a   1.000
_cell.length_b   1.000
_cell.length_c   1.000
_cell.angle_alpha   90.00
_cell.angle_beta   90.00
_cell.angle_gamma   90.00
#
_symmetry.space_group_name_H-M   'P 1'
#
loop_
_entity.id
_entity.type
_entity.pdbx_description
1 polymer ?
#
loop_
_entity_poly.entity_id
_entity_poly.type
_entity_poly.pdbx_seq_one_letter_code
_entity_poly.pdbx_strand_id
1 'polypeptide(L)'
;MKAVRAVEAGSAAWPRRAAAAVALIACAVTAVVCAALVSVDPAPAAGDILLFAGAAGIGSFSVALGLFVARRRPRNPVGPLLALTGLMPPLIIGLDTYKGAGLARGRPLPGAEVLNQLTAGWWTLWYVPVMLLVLLFPDGRLPAGSR
;
A
#
# COMPACT_ATOMS: atom_id res chain seq x y z
N MET A 1 -5.83 -11.74 -38.06
CA MET A 1 -5.66 -12.64 -36.88
C MET A 1 -4.52 -12.26 -35.91
N LYS A 2 -3.38 -11.69 -36.34
CA LYS A 2 -2.31 -11.23 -35.41
C LYS A 2 -2.71 -10.06 -34.48
N ALA A 3 -3.49 -9.10 -34.98
CA ALA A 3 -3.90 -7.92 -34.20
C ALA A 3 -4.84 -8.26 -33.03
N VAL A 4 -5.74 -9.24 -33.21
CA VAL A 4 -6.67 -9.72 -32.16
C VAL A 4 -5.90 -10.39 -31.02
N ARG A 5 -4.89 -11.22 -31.33
CA ARG A 5 -4.03 -11.86 -30.31
C ARG A 5 -3.17 -10.86 -29.51
N ALA A 6 -2.80 -9.73 -30.10
CA ALA A 6 -2.02 -8.69 -29.41
C ALA A 6 -2.88 -7.92 -28.38
N VAL A 7 -4.16 -7.68 -28.71
CA VAL A 7 -5.13 -7.06 -27.79
C VAL A 7 -5.47 -8.01 -26.63
N GLU A 8 -5.64 -9.31 -26.90
CA GLU A 8 -5.86 -10.34 -25.87
C GLU A 8 -4.62 -10.60 -24.98
N ALA A 9 -3.42 -10.45 -25.52
CA ALA A 9 -2.17 -10.53 -24.74
C ALA A 9 -1.97 -9.28 -23.86
N GLY A 10 -2.44 -8.12 -24.32
CA GLY A 10 -2.42 -6.86 -23.56
C GLY A 10 -3.32 -6.90 -22.32
N SER A 11 -4.50 -7.51 -22.43
CA SER A 11 -5.45 -7.71 -21.31
C SER A 11 -5.03 -8.84 -20.35
N ALA A 12 -4.23 -9.81 -20.81
CA ALA A 12 -3.73 -10.92 -20.00
C ALA A 12 -2.66 -10.53 -18.97
N ALA A 13 -1.86 -9.49 -19.23
CA ALA A 13 -0.70 -9.13 -18.42
C ALA A 13 -0.96 -7.99 -17.43
N TRP A 14 -2.15 -7.39 -17.46
CA TRP A 14 -2.52 -6.23 -16.66
C TRP A 14 -2.34 -6.46 -15.15
N PRO A 15 -2.75 -7.60 -14.54
CA PRO A 15 -2.67 -7.76 -13.08
C PRO A 15 -1.23 -7.89 -12.61
N ARG A 16 -0.35 -8.50 -13.42
CA ARG A 16 1.08 -8.60 -13.10
C ARG A 16 1.78 -7.25 -13.15
N ARG A 17 1.47 -6.43 -14.16
CA ARG A 17 2.00 -5.06 -14.29
C ARG A 17 1.44 -4.16 -13.18
N ALA A 18 0.16 -4.29 -12.87
CA ALA A 18 -0.48 -3.57 -11.77
C ALA A 18 0.15 -3.94 -10.41
N ALA A 19 0.38 -5.22 -10.13
CA ALA A 19 1.03 -5.63 -8.88
C ALA A 19 2.45 -5.09 -8.75
N ALA A 20 3.23 -5.10 -9.84
CA ALA A 20 4.56 -4.51 -9.86
C ALA A 20 4.53 -2.99 -9.67
N ALA A 21 3.60 -2.29 -10.34
CA ALA A 21 3.41 -0.86 -10.20
C ALA A 21 3.02 -0.48 -8.76
N VAL A 22 2.05 -1.18 -8.18
CA VAL A 22 1.61 -0.95 -6.79
C VAL A 22 2.74 -1.25 -5.80
N ALA A 23 3.53 -2.31 -6.03
CA ALA A 23 4.70 -2.58 -5.18
C ALA A 23 5.77 -1.48 -5.27
N LEU A 24 6.04 -0.96 -6.48
CA LEU A 24 6.97 0.17 -6.65
C LEU A 24 6.43 1.43 -5.97
N ILE A 25 5.14 1.72 -6.09
CA ILE A 25 4.48 2.83 -5.39
C ILE A 25 4.59 2.62 -3.88
N ALA A 26 4.37 1.41 -3.38
CA ALA A 26 4.46 1.11 -1.96
C ALA A 26 5.88 1.36 -1.41
N CYS A 27 6.91 0.90 -2.13
CA CYS A 27 8.30 1.18 -1.78
C CYS A 27 8.60 2.68 -1.83
N ALA A 28 8.21 3.37 -2.91
CA ALA A 28 8.45 4.79 -3.08
C ALA A 28 7.78 5.63 -1.98
N VAL A 29 6.50 5.36 -1.69
CA VAL A 29 5.76 6.03 -0.61
C VAL A 29 6.39 5.75 0.74
N THR A 30 6.74 4.49 1.04
CA THR A 30 7.40 4.15 2.32
C THR A 30 8.73 4.87 2.47
N ALA A 31 9.53 4.95 1.40
CA ALA A 31 10.81 5.67 1.42
C ALA A 31 10.62 7.18 1.59
N VAL A 32 9.66 7.78 0.88
CA VAL A 32 9.33 9.21 1.00
C VAL A 32 8.84 9.55 2.40
N VAL A 33 7.95 8.72 2.96
CA VAL A 33 7.45 8.89 4.33
C VAL A 33 8.61 8.77 5.33
N CYS A 34 9.46 7.75 5.19
CA CYS A 34 10.63 7.59 6.05
C CYS A 34 11.55 8.82 6.00
N ALA A 35 11.87 9.31 4.80
CA ALA A 35 12.70 10.50 4.61
C ALA A 35 12.04 11.77 5.20
N ALA A 36 10.72 11.93 5.05
CA ALA A 36 9.98 13.03 5.64
C ALA A 36 9.97 12.97 7.18
N LEU A 37 9.82 11.78 7.77
CA LEU A 37 9.86 11.62 9.22
C LEU A 37 11.25 11.96 9.79
N VAL A 38 12.32 11.51 9.12
CA VAL A 38 13.70 11.82 9.52
C VAL A 38 14.01 13.31 9.38
N SER A 39 13.49 13.99 8.35
CA SER A 39 13.70 15.44 8.18
C SER A 39 12.91 16.28 9.18
N VAL A 40 11.74 15.80 9.58
CA VAL A 40 10.92 16.45 10.61
C VAL A 40 11.51 16.25 11.99
N ASP A 41 11.96 15.04 12.33
CA ASP A 41 12.52 14.69 13.62
C ASP A 41 13.83 13.90 13.52
N PRO A 42 14.99 14.56 13.72
CA PRO A 42 16.27 13.86 13.69
C PRO A 42 16.51 12.99 14.94
N ALA A 43 15.72 13.17 16.02
CA ALA A 43 15.80 12.37 17.24
C ALA A 43 14.41 11.83 17.64
N PRO A 44 13.80 10.96 16.81
CA PRO A 44 12.46 10.47 17.05
C PRO A 44 12.41 9.57 18.28
N ALA A 45 11.28 9.59 18.99
CA ALA A 45 11.05 8.70 20.12
C ALA A 45 11.09 7.23 19.67
N ALA A 46 11.67 6.34 20.50
CA ALA A 46 11.78 4.92 20.19
C ALA A 46 10.44 4.27 19.84
N GLY A 47 9.34 4.73 20.47
CA GLY A 47 7.99 4.28 20.15
C GLY A 47 7.55 4.58 18.71
N ASP A 48 7.84 5.79 18.20
CA ASP A 48 7.48 6.21 16.84
C ASP A 48 8.29 5.39 15.81
N ILE A 49 9.57 5.12 16.10
CA ILE A 49 10.44 4.26 15.27
C ILE A 49 9.86 2.84 15.21
N LEU A 50 9.55 2.24 16.36
CA LEU A 50 9.03 0.87 16.43
C LEU A 50 7.68 0.73 15.74
N LEU A 51 6.78 1.71 15.92
CA LEU A 51 5.48 1.74 15.24
C LEU A 51 5.65 1.80 13.72
N PHE A 52 6.47 2.72 13.22
CA PHE A 52 6.69 2.85 11.78
C PHE A 52 7.40 1.63 11.19
N ALA A 53 8.45 1.13 11.85
CA ALA A 53 9.16 -0.06 11.41
C ALA A 53 8.26 -1.31 11.40
N GLY A 54 7.39 -1.46 12.41
CA GLY A 54 6.39 -2.52 12.46
C GLY A 54 5.40 -2.44 11.29
N ALA A 55 4.85 -1.26 11.03
CA ALA A 55 3.95 -1.04 9.89
C ALA A 55 4.64 -1.28 8.54
N ALA A 56 5.87 -0.80 8.36
CA ALA A 56 6.65 -1.03 7.15
C ALA A 56 6.98 -2.52 6.96
N GLY A 57 7.30 -3.24 8.05
CA GLY A 57 7.55 -4.68 8.02
C GLY A 57 6.32 -5.49 7.62
N ILE A 58 5.19 -5.27 8.28
CA ILE A 58 3.90 -5.91 7.96
C ILE A 58 3.48 -5.56 6.53
N GLY A 59 3.60 -4.29 6.15
CA GLY A 59 3.28 -3.81 4.81
C GLY A 59 4.12 -4.48 3.72
N SER A 60 5.43 -4.54 3.94
CA SER A 60 6.39 -5.19 3.03
C SER A 60 6.10 -6.68 2.85
N PHE A 61 5.70 -7.37 3.93
CA PHE A 61 5.29 -8.77 3.84
C PHE A 61 4.06 -8.95 2.94
N SER A 62 3.04 -8.10 3.10
CA SER A 62 1.84 -8.11 2.24
C SER A 62 2.18 -7.80 0.78
N VAL A 63 3.07 -6.83 0.53
CA VAL A 63 3.54 -6.51 -0.83
C VAL A 63 4.30 -7.67 -1.45
N ALA A 64 5.17 -8.35 -0.69
CA ALA A 64 5.89 -9.53 -1.15
C ALA A 64 4.93 -10.67 -1.52
N LEU A 65 3.89 -10.90 -0.71
CA LEU A 65 2.83 -11.86 -1.03
C LEU A 65 2.06 -11.47 -2.30
N GLY A 66 1.69 -10.20 -2.46
CA GLY A 66 1.02 -9.70 -3.66
C GLY A 66 1.84 -9.93 -4.93
N LEU A 67 3.15 -9.64 -4.87
CA LEU A 67 4.10 -9.93 -5.95
C LEU A 67 4.24 -11.43 -6.21
N PHE A 68 4.30 -12.25 -5.17
CA PHE A 68 4.36 -13.71 -5.30
C PHE A 68 3.12 -14.27 -6.00
N VAL A 69 1.93 -13.83 -5.59
CA VAL A 69 0.66 -14.22 -6.22
C VAL A 69 0.64 -13.76 -7.69
N ALA A 70 1.03 -12.52 -7.99
CA ALA A 70 1.09 -12.01 -9.35
C ALA A 70 2.10 -12.76 -10.25
N ARG A 71 3.19 -13.29 -9.67
CA ARG A 71 4.17 -14.13 -10.39
C ARG A 71 3.61 -15.53 -10.66
N ARG A 72 2.93 -16.14 -9.68
CA ARG A 72 2.38 -17.51 -9.80
C ARG A 72 1.07 -17.56 -10.60
N ARG A 73 0.24 -16.52 -10.50
CA ARG A 73 -1.09 -16.42 -11.10
C ARG A 73 -1.26 -15.03 -11.73
N PRO A 74 -0.65 -14.77 -12.91
CA PRO A 74 -0.58 -13.43 -13.50
C PRO A 74 -1.91 -12.81 -13.93
N ARG A 75 -2.98 -13.63 -14.00
CA ARG A 75 -4.36 -13.17 -14.30
C ARG A 75 -5.20 -12.92 -13.04
N ASN A 76 -4.65 -13.14 -11.85
CA ASN A 76 -5.40 -13.03 -10.59
C ASN A 76 -5.34 -11.59 -10.01
N PRO A 77 -6.48 -10.92 -9.76
CA PRO A 77 -6.53 -9.58 -9.19
C PRO A 77 -6.09 -9.48 -7.71
N VAL A 78 -5.90 -10.61 -7.02
CA VAL A 78 -5.40 -10.64 -5.62
C VAL A 78 -4.01 -10.04 -5.48
N GLY A 79 -3.14 -10.23 -6.47
CA GLY A 79 -1.76 -9.75 -6.41
C GLY A 79 -1.66 -8.24 -6.19
N PRO A 80 -2.29 -7.41 -7.05
CA PRO A 80 -2.38 -5.97 -6.85
C PRO A 80 -3.06 -5.55 -5.54
N LEU A 81 -4.12 -6.24 -5.13
CA LEU A 81 -4.87 -5.88 -3.93
C LEU A 81 -4.07 -6.14 -2.65
N LEU A 82 -3.35 -7.26 -2.56
CA LEU A 82 -2.43 -7.53 -1.45
C LEU A 82 -1.29 -6.51 -1.39
N ALA A 83 -0.77 -6.10 -2.55
CA ALA A 83 0.23 -5.04 -2.61
C ALA A 83 -0.34 -3.69 -2.14
N LEU A 84 -1.59 -3.38 -2.49
CA LEU A 84 -2.27 -2.16 -2.05
C LEU A 84 -2.56 -2.19 -0.54
N THR A 85 -2.99 -3.33 0.01
CA THR A 85 -3.16 -3.52 1.45
C THR A 85 -1.85 -3.27 2.21
N GLY A 86 -0.72 -3.70 1.65
CA GLY A 86 0.60 -3.51 2.25
C GLY A 86 1.10 -2.07 2.26
N LEU A 87 0.60 -1.21 1.36
CA LEU A 87 0.96 0.21 1.30
C LEU A 87 0.31 1.06 2.41
N MET A 88 -0.90 0.68 2.83
CA MET A 88 -1.70 1.48 3.76
C MET A 88 -1.09 1.66 5.15
N PRO A 89 -0.55 0.62 5.85
CA PRO A 89 0.00 0.81 7.19
C PRO A 89 1.12 1.86 7.28
N PRO A 90 2.21 1.80 6.49
CA PRO A 90 3.29 2.79 6.58
C PRO A 90 2.81 4.19 6.18
N LEU A 91 1.85 4.30 5.25
CA LEU A 91 1.27 5.59 4.87
C LEU A 91 0.47 6.20 6.03
N ILE A 92 -0.43 5.44 6.65
CA ILE A 92 -1.29 5.94 7.75
C ILE A 92 -0.44 6.33 8.95
N ILE A 93 0.45 5.43 9.41
CA ILE A 93 1.32 5.72 10.56
C ILE A 93 2.24 6.90 10.26
N GLY A 94 2.77 7.00 9.04
CA GLY A 94 3.60 8.13 8.64
C GLY A 94 2.87 9.47 8.73
N LEU A 95 1.64 9.53 8.22
CA LEU A 95 0.81 10.74 8.28
C LEU A 95 0.46 11.10 9.73
N ASP A 96 0.13 10.12 10.57
CA ASP A 96 -0.19 10.35 11.98
C ASP A 96 1.02 10.87 12.75
N THR A 97 2.21 10.31 12.53
CA THR A 97 3.45 10.81 13.13
C THR A 97 3.78 12.22 12.65
N TYR A 98 3.61 12.51 11.36
CA TYR A 98 3.85 13.85 10.81
C TYR A 98 2.92 14.90 11.43
N LYS A 99 1.60 14.62 11.48
CA LYS A 99 0.62 15.52 12.10
C LYS A 99 0.88 15.68 13.59
N GLY A 100 1.20 14.60 14.29
CA GLY A 100 1.52 14.62 15.72
C GLY A 100 2.74 15.49 16.03
N ALA A 101 3.79 15.43 15.19
CA ALA A 101 4.95 16.30 15.32
C ALA A 101 4.59 17.79 15.18
N GLY A 102 3.68 18.13 14.27
CA GLY A 102 3.24 19.52 14.07
C GLY A 102 2.30 20.02 15.17
N LEU A 103 1.20 19.30 15.40
CA LEU A 103 0.09 19.75 16.24
C LEU A 103 0.32 19.51 17.74
N ALA A 104 0.86 18.35 18.12
CA ALA A 104 1.03 18.00 19.52
C ALA A 104 2.40 18.43 20.07
N ARG A 105 3.45 18.39 19.23
CA ARG A 105 4.83 18.72 19.64
C ARG A 105 5.25 20.13 19.21
N GLY A 106 4.34 20.89 18.61
CA GLY A 106 4.53 22.32 18.28
C GLY A 106 5.55 22.60 17.19
N ARG A 107 5.90 21.62 16.34
CA ARG A 107 6.85 21.88 15.25
C ARG A 107 6.18 22.64 14.12
N PRO A 108 6.84 23.65 13.52
CA PRO A 108 6.29 24.43 12.43
C PRO A 108 6.31 23.61 11.13
N LEU A 109 5.36 22.69 11.00
CA LEU A 109 5.23 21.82 9.83
C LEU A 109 4.18 22.37 8.86
N PRO A 110 4.53 22.59 7.59
CA PRO A 110 3.61 23.15 6.62
C PRO A 110 2.41 22.22 6.42
N GLY A 111 1.21 22.77 6.51
CA GLY A 111 -0.02 22.05 6.20
C GLY A 111 -0.41 20.95 7.19
N ALA A 112 0.22 20.85 8.38
CA ALA A 112 -0.13 19.84 9.38
C ALA A 112 -1.61 19.89 9.79
N GLU A 113 -2.18 21.09 9.96
CA GLU A 113 -3.59 21.29 10.28
C GLU A 113 -4.52 20.89 9.12
N VAL A 114 -4.19 21.31 7.90
CA VAL A 114 -4.95 20.93 6.70
C VAL A 114 -4.92 19.41 6.51
N LEU A 115 -3.76 18.80 6.69
CA LEU A 115 -3.59 17.35 6.59
C LEU A 115 -4.38 16.63 7.67
N ASN A 116 -4.42 17.15 8.90
CA ASN A 116 -5.24 16.60 9.98
C ASN A 116 -6.73 16.59 9.64
N GLN A 117 -7.24 17.68 9.07
CA GLN A 117 -8.63 17.77 8.63
C GLN A 117 -8.93 16.84 7.44
N LEU A 118 -8.05 16.78 6.45
CA LEU A 118 -8.24 15.96 5.24
C LEU A 118 -8.14 14.46 5.51
N THR A 119 -7.27 14.08 6.46
CA THR A 119 -7.01 12.66 6.78
C THR A 119 -7.88 12.14 7.93
N ALA A 120 -8.80 12.97 8.43
CA ALA A 120 -9.82 12.54 9.37
C ALA A 120 -10.64 11.40 8.72
N GLY A 121 -10.59 10.21 9.32
CA GLY A 121 -11.30 9.04 8.79
C GLY A 121 -10.55 8.24 7.72
N TRP A 122 -9.35 8.66 7.27
CA TRP A 122 -8.59 7.89 6.25
C TRP A 122 -8.19 6.49 6.70
N TRP A 123 -8.13 6.24 8.01
CA TRP A 123 -7.94 4.89 8.56
C TRP A 123 -8.98 3.89 8.02
N THR A 124 -10.18 4.35 7.62
CA THR A 124 -11.20 3.50 7.01
C THR A 124 -10.84 3.02 5.60
N LEU A 125 -9.97 3.74 4.87
CA LEU A 125 -9.53 3.34 3.54
C LEU A 125 -8.75 2.02 3.58
N TRP A 126 -8.23 1.65 4.75
CA TRP A 126 -7.55 0.38 4.97
C TRP A 126 -8.47 -0.83 4.72
N TYR A 127 -9.79 -0.66 4.95
CA TYR A 127 -10.77 -1.70 4.71
C TYR A 127 -11.13 -1.86 3.23
N VAL A 128 -10.90 -0.86 2.38
CA VAL A 128 -11.27 -0.92 0.95
C VAL A 128 -10.59 -2.09 0.21
N PRO A 129 -9.24 -2.24 0.22
CA PRO A 129 -8.61 -3.37 -0.45
C PRO A 129 -8.96 -4.71 0.20
N VAL A 130 -9.18 -4.74 1.51
CA VAL A 130 -9.64 -5.95 2.22
C VAL A 130 -11.05 -6.34 1.78
N MET A 131 -11.97 -5.39 1.66
CA MET A 131 -13.32 -5.63 1.18
C MET A 131 -13.33 -6.11 -0.26
N LEU A 132 -12.51 -5.49 -1.12
CA LEU A 132 -12.35 -5.94 -2.50
C LEU A 132 -11.79 -7.37 -2.57
N LEU A 133 -10.85 -7.74 -1.69
CA LEU A 133 -10.36 -9.12 -1.59
C LEU A 133 -11.49 -10.09 -1.23
N VAL A 134 -12.31 -9.77 -0.22
CA VAL A 134 -13.45 -10.61 0.20
C VAL A 134 -14.51 -10.69 -0.92
N LEU A 135 -14.84 -9.58 -1.58
CA LEU A 135 -15.82 -9.53 -2.66
C LEU A 135 -15.37 -10.30 -3.91
N LEU A 136 -14.07 -10.28 -4.22
CA LEU A 136 -13.52 -10.99 -5.37
C LEU A 136 -13.23 -12.48 -5.07
N PHE A 137 -13.13 -12.84 -3.78
CA PHE A 137 -12.88 -14.21 -3.30
C PHE A 137 -13.85 -14.60 -2.19
N PRO A 138 -15.18 -14.58 -2.44
CA PRO A 138 -16.17 -14.89 -1.41
C PRO A 138 -16.02 -16.33 -0.89
N ASP A 139 -15.60 -17.25 -1.77
CA ASP A 139 -15.48 -18.68 -1.45
C ASP A 139 -14.07 -19.07 -0.97
N GLY A 140 -13.11 -18.14 -0.94
CA GLY A 140 -11.68 -18.43 -0.68
C GLY A 140 -11.02 -19.37 -1.71
N ARG A 141 -11.77 -19.83 -2.72
CA ARG A 141 -11.30 -20.73 -3.77
C ARG A 141 -10.63 -19.93 -4.89
N LEU A 142 -9.43 -20.35 -5.28
CA LEU A 142 -8.81 -19.85 -6.50
C LEU A 142 -9.71 -20.22 -7.70
N PRO A 143 -10.05 -19.29 -8.61
CA PRO A 143 -10.75 -19.62 -9.84
C PRO A 143 -10.00 -20.77 -10.52
N ALA A 144 -10.69 -21.90 -10.71
CA ALA A 144 -10.12 -23.05 -11.40
C ALA A 144 -9.65 -22.56 -12.77
N GLY A 145 -8.33 -22.54 -12.99
CA GLY A 145 -7.78 -22.14 -14.26
C GLY A 145 -8.35 -23.06 -15.33
N SER A 146 -9.14 -22.51 -16.24
CA SER A 146 -9.47 -23.18 -17.49
C SER A 146 -8.14 -23.54 -18.16
N ARG A 147 -7.93 -24.85 -18.35
CA ARG A 147 -6.83 -25.40 -19.15
C ARG A 147 -6.84 -24.79 -20.55
#